data_AF-A0A2C6B603-F1
#
_entry.id   AF-A0A2C6B603-F1
#
_cell.length_a   1.000
_cell.length_b   1.000
_cell.length_c   1.000
_cell.angle_alpha   90.00
_cell.angle_beta   90.00
_cell.angle_gamma   90.00
#
_symmetry.space_group_name_H-M   'P 1'
#
loop_
_entity.id
_entity.type
_entity.pdbx_description
1 polymer ?
#
loop_
_entity_poly.entity_id
_entity_poly.type
_entity_poly.pdbx_seq_one_letter_code
_entity_poly.pdbx_strand_id
1 'polypeptide(L)'
;MLDIKFLGKVKIEYDGIDITDKFGAKTKALLSLLILNKDKSLNREKIISYLWPDSSEDSGRFNLRFNLWQLRNIIGLDENGNKFLHTGRSHCSINANYRYNCDIIDIKTFNLKENVTIKKLEELRKKFNGEFFEGFYFKNCNDFNESIILERSYFEEQKIKILLKLVSLYEIEKNYEKCNEILKELINIEPYDEEIALRILEIYEKNGKRSSAILFYEDFKKKFMTFLGIQPSEELEKKYLEIKSKDISKEKIDNKNKPTFKNKNELLLETHCVGEIEYYWTNNFLDKILEKINISDYLNEKEIKDLGYININLFTDTLSLIPPKVRIINILLKLLEKLAAEYNLIIEIIRIEKIDYISKIFLEEFKRRDFIVIKE
;
A
#
# COMPACT_ATOMS: atom_id res chain seq x y z
N MET A 1 34.47 -3.28 -21.01
CA MET A 1 33.79 -2.06 -20.56
C MET A 1 33.41 -2.17 -19.07
N LEU A 2 33.48 -1.05 -18.34
CA LEU A 2 33.07 -0.93 -16.93
C LEU A 2 31.55 -0.68 -16.83
N ASP A 3 30.83 -1.48 -16.05
CA ASP A 3 29.40 -1.32 -15.74
C ASP A 3 29.20 -1.25 -14.22
N ILE A 4 28.56 -0.19 -13.74
CA ILE A 4 28.38 0.09 -12.31
C ILE A 4 26.90 0.25 -12.00
N LYS A 5 26.41 -0.52 -11.02
CA LYS A 5 25.05 -0.44 -10.52
C LYS A 5 25.06 -0.03 -9.06
N PHE A 6 24.42 1.11 -8.76
CA PHE A 6 24.21 1.61 -7.41
C PHE A 6 22.74 1.65 -7.00
N LEU A 7 21.78 1.46 -7.91
CA LEU A 7 20.33 1.44 -7.61
C LEU A 7 19.90 0.02 -7.22
N GLY A 8 20.06 -0.28 -5.94
CA GLY A 8 19.96 -1.61 -5.34
C GLY A 8 21.29 -2.03 -4.73
N LYS A 9 21.48 -3.34 -4.56
CA LYS A 9 22.78 -3.89 -4.15
C LYS A 9 23.88 -3.49 -5.12
N VAL A 10 24.94 -2.89 -4.58
CA VAL A 10 26.07 -2.39 -5.37
C VAL A 10 26.69 -3.52 -6.17
N LYS A 11 26.76 -3.34 -7.50
CA LYS A 11 27.43 -4.28 -8.41
C LYS A 11 28.39 -3.53 -9.32
N ILE A 12 29.60 -4.05 -9.47
CA ILE A 12 30.65 -3.47 -10.32
C ILE A 12 31.19 -4.59 -11.19
N GLU A 13 31.00 -4.46 -12.50
CA GLU A 13 31.50 -5.40 -13.51
C GLU A 13 32.53 -4.70 -14.40
N TYR A 14 33.60 -5.41 -14.72
CA TYR A 14 34.61 -4.95 -15.68
C TYR A 14 34.87 -6.05 -16.71
N ASP A 15 34.65 -5.72 -17.98
CA ASP A 15 34.72 -6.67 -19.10
C ASP A 15 33.80 -7.90 -18.90
N GLY A 16 32.62 -7.66 -18.31
CA GLY A 16 31.63 -8.71 -18.00
C GLY A 16 31.97 -9.59 -16.80
N ILE A 17 33.09 -9.34 -16.12
CA ILE A 17 33.50 -10.05 -14.91
C ILE A 17 33.06 -9.25 -13.69
N ASP A 18 32.33 -9.88 -12.77
CA ASP A 18 31.97 -9.29 -11.49
C ASP A 18 33.23 -9.08 -10.62
N ILE A 19 33.53 -7.82 -10.32
CA ILE A 19 34.66 -7.39 -9.50
C ILE A 19 34.20 -6.70 -8.21
N THR A 20 32.90 -6.81 -7.87
CA THR A 20 32.28 -6.17 -6.71
C THR A 20 33.01 -6.50 -5.41
N ASP A 21 33.38 -7.77 -5.21
CA ASP A 21 34.02 -8.24 -3.97
C ASP A 21 35.50 -7.90 -3.87
N LYS A 22 36.12 -7.42 -4.97
CA LYS A 22 37.49 -6.88 -4.93
C LYS A 22 37.54 -5.51 -4.25
N PHE A 23 36.38 -4.87 -4.02
CA PHE A 23 36.27 -3.56 -3.40
C PHE A 23 35.63 -3.65 -2.01
N GLY A 24 36.34 -3.12 -1.01
CA GLY A 24 35.79 -2.92 0.32
C GLY A 24 34.69 -1.86 0.33
N ALA A 25 33.91 -1.80 1.43
CA ALA A 25 32.80 -0.86 1.56
C ALA A 25 33.24 0.61 1.37
N LYS A 26 34.40 1.00 1.94
CA LYS A 26 34.95 2.36 1.78
C LYS A 26 35.41 2.67 0.35
N THR A 27 35.87 1.67 -0.39
CA THR A 27 36.25 1.83 -1.80
C THR A 27 35.01 2.03 -2.68
N LYS A 28 33.94 1.27 -2.42
CA LYS A 28 32.63 1.43 -3.07
C LYS A 28 32.03 2.81 -2.78
N ALA A 29 32.14 3.30 -1.53
CA ALA A 29 31.71 4.63 -1.13
C ALA A 29 32.52 5.75 -1.81
N LEU A 30 33.84 5.58 -1.93
CA LEU A 30 34.68 6.50 -2.69
C LEU A 30 34.28 6.55 -4.16
N LEU A 31 34.03 5.38 -4.76
CA LEU A 31 33.59 5.29 -6.14
C LEU A 31 32.26 6.01 -6.35
N SER A 32 31.27 5.82 -5.47
CA SER A 32 29.98 6.50 -5.58
C SER A 32 30.10 8.01 -5.44
N LEU A 33 30.92 8.52 -4.50
CA LEU A 33 31.20 9.96 -4.37
C LEU A 33 31.80 10.55 -5.65
N LEU A 34 32.75 9.85 -6.26
CA LEU A 34 33.40 10.27 -7.50
C LEU A 34 32.40 10.27 -8.68
N ILE A 35 31.54 9.26 -8.78
CA ILE A 35 30.53 9.15 -9.85
C ILE A 35 29.45 10.23 -9.70
N LEU A 36 28.92 10.43 -8.48
CA LEU A 36 27.92 11.47 -8.20
C LEU A 36 28.43 12.88 -8.52
N ASN A 37 29.76 13.07 -8.48
CA ASN A 37 30.43 14.32 -8.79
C ASN A 37 31.27 14.22 -10.09
N LYS A 38 30.87 13.39 -11.07
CA LYS A 38 31.68 13.12 -12.27
C LYS A 38 32.15 14.38 -13.04
N ASP A 39 31.38 15.46 -12.99
CA ASP A 39 31.66 16.72 -13.69
C ASP A 39 32.49 17.70 -12.85
N LYS A 40 32.91 17.30 -11.65
CA LYS A 40 33.65 18.14 -10.69
C LYS A 40 34.92 17.44 -10.21
N SER A 41 35.92 18.25 -9.89
CA SER A 41 37.12 17.78 -9.19
C SER A 41 36.87 17.82 -7.68
N LEU A 42 36.96 16.68 -7.00
CA LEU A 42 36.71 16.60 -5.56
C LEU A 42 38.01 16.83 -4.78
N ASN A 43 37.94 17.71 -3.77
CA ASN A 43 39.04 17.91 -2.83
C ASN A 43 39.22 16.64 -1.97
N ARG A 44 40.46 16.17 -1.88
CA ARG A 44 40.86 14.99 -1.10
C ARG A 44 40.53 15.13 0.40
N GLU A 45 40.70 16.31 0.98
CA GLU A 45 40.38 16.57 2.39
C GLU A 45 38.89 16.42 2.66
N LYS A 46 38.04 16.92 1.75
CA LYS A 46 36.58 16.75 1.83
C LYS A 46 36.16 15.28 1.69
N ILE A 47 36.82 14.52 0.82
CA ILE A 47 36.57 13.07 0.74
C ILE A 47 36.97 12.37 2.04
N ILE A 48 38.10 12.76 2.64
CA ILE A 48 38.56 12.19 3.89
C ILE A 48 37.57 12.48 5.02
N SER A 49 37.06 13.70 5.12
CA SER A 49 36.06 14.04 6.16
C SER A 49 34.76 13.23 6.00
N TYR A 50 34.33 12.92 4.78
CA TYR A 50 33.17 12.05 4.57
C TYR A 50 33.42 10.58 4.94
N LEU A 51 34.55 10.02 4.50
CA LEU A 51 34.76 8.57 4.54
C LEU A 51 35.57 8.09 5.74
N TRP A 52 36.39 8.95 6.33
CA TRP A 52 37.25 8.63 7.48
C TRP A 52 37.31 9.80 8.49
N PRO A 53 36.17 10.28 9.01
CA PRO A 53 36.11 11.45 9.90
C PRO A 53 36.92 11.26 11.20
N ASP A 54 36.99 10.03 11.72
CA ASP A 54 37.70 9.73 12.98
C ASP A 54 39.20 9.47 12.78
N SER A 55 39.69 9.49 11.54
CA SER A 55 41.11 9.22 11.26
C SER A 55 41.96 10.47 11.50
N SER A 56 43.19 10.26 11.98
CA SER A 56 44.20 11.32 11.91
C SER A 56 44.44 11.74 10.47
N GLU A 57 44.96 12.95 10.26
CA GLU A 57 45.22 13.51 8.93
C GLU A 57 46.07 12.57 8.06
N ASP A 58 47.15 12.01 8.61
CA ASP A 58 48.03 11.07 7.91
C ASP A 58 47.33 9.75 7.58
N SER A 59 46.56 9.20 8.52
CA SER A 59 45.81 7.96 8.33
C SER A 59 44.72 8.13 7.27
N GLY A 60 43.99 9.25 7.30
CA GLY A 60 42.98 9.58 6.30
C GLY A 60 43.58 9.74 4.90
N ARG A 61 44.72 10.44 4.79
CA ARG A 61 45.47 10.58 3.52
C ARG A 61 45.96 9.25 2.98
N PHE A 62 46.48 8.38 3.86
CA PHE A 62 46.90 7.03 3.50
C PHE A 62 45.71 6.19 3.01
N ASN A 63 44.60 6.17 3.76
CA ASN A 63 43.39 5.44 3.40
C ASN A 63 42.85 5.88 2.04
N LEU A 64 42.74 7.18 1.80
CA LEU A 64 42.30 7.70 0.50
C LEU A 64 43.26 7.29 -0.63
N ARG A 65 44.58 7.39 -0.42
CA ARG A 65 45.57 6.97 -1.42
C ARG A 65 45.44 5.49 -1.74
N PHE A 66 45.28 4.64 -0.73
CA PHE A 66 45.10 3.20 -0.89
C PHE A 66 43.84 2.88 -1.69
N ASN A 67 42.69 3.46 -1.34
CA ASN A 67 41.42 3.22 -2.03
C ASN A 67 41.45 3.72 -3.49
N LEU A 68 42.06 4.88 -3.77
CA LEU A 68 42.26 5.37 -5.13
C LEU A 68 43.21 4.48 -5.94
N TRP A 69 44.24 3.92 -5.30
CA TRP A 69 45.15 2.96 -5.92
C TRP A 69 44.42 1.64 -6.25
N GLN A 70 43.58 1.14 -5.34
CA GLN A 70 42.76 -0.05 -5.60
C GLN A 70 41.83 0.15 -6.80
N LEU A 71 41.11 1.27 -6.85
CA LEU A 71 40.25 1.60 -8.00
C LEU A 71 41.04 1.61 -9.31
N ARG A 72 42.21 2.25 -9.34
CA ARG A 72 43.06 2.33 -10.54
C ARG A 72 43.61 0.98 -11.00
N ASN A 73 43.98 0.12 -10.06
CA ASN A 73 44.63 -1.14 -10.41
C ASN A 73 43.65 -2.23 -10.80
N ILE A 74 42.45 -2.21 -10.22
CA ILE A 74 41.41 -3.20 -10.51
C ILE A 74 40.61 -2.77 -11.74
N ILE A 75 40.29 -1.47 -11.87
CA ILE A 75 39.63 -0.91 -13.05
C ILE A 75 40.71 -0.55 -14.08
N GLY A 76 40.84 -1.38 -15.10
CA GLY A 76 41.81 -1.21 -16.16
C GLY A 76 41.48 -0.06 -17.12
N LEU A 77 42.19 -0.01 -18.25
CA LEU A 77 41.96 0.97 -19.29
C LEU A 77 40.62 0.73 -20.00
N ASP A 78 40.02 1.76 -20.58
CA ASP A 78 38.92 1.57 -21.53
C ASP A 78 39.45 1.15 -22.91
N GLU A 79 38.54 0.91 -23.85
CA GLU A 79 38.85 0.51 -25.23
C GLU A 79 39.75 1.53 -25.98
N ASN A 80 39.79 2.78 -25.52
CA ASN A 80 40.59 3.86 -26.10
C ASN A 80 41.92 4.07 -25.34
N GLY A 81 42.26 3.19 -24.39
CA GLY A 81 43.48 3.30 -23.59
C GLY A 81 43.43 4.36 -22.49
N ASN A 82 42.24 4.91 -22.18
CA ASN A 82 42.08 5.91 -21.12
C ASN A 82 42.10 5.24 -19.74
N LYS A 83 42.72 5.91 -18.75
CA LYS A 83 42.65 5.52 -17.33
C LYS A 83 41.36 6.02 -16.71
N PHE A 84 40.79 5.26 -15.76
CA PHE A 84 39.51 5.61 -15.12
C PHE A 84 39.55 6.90 -14.28
N LEU A 85 40.65 7.16 -13.57
CA LEU A 85 40.75 8.28 -12.62
C LEU A 85 41.84 9.29 -13.00
N HIS A 86 41.54 10.57 -12.78
CA HIS A 86 42.54 11.61 -12.63
C HIS A 86 42.83 11.85 -11.14
N THR A 87 44.09 11.75 -10.74
CA THR A 87 44.51 12.03 -9.37
C THR A 87 45.59 13.10 -9.36
N GLY A 88 45.25 14.27 -8.83
CA GLY A 88 46.20 15.32 -8.50
C GLY A 88 46.66 15.25 -7.04
N ARG A 89 47.48 16.22 -6.63
CA ARG A 89 47.97 16.33 -5.24
C ARG A 89 46.85 16.63 -4.25
N SER A 90 45.95 17.56 -4.60
CA SER A 90 44.86 18.02 -3.73
C SER A 90 43.47 17.56 -4.16
N HIS A 91 43.32 17.09 -5.40
CA HIS A 91 42.01 16.71 -5.96
C HIS A 91 42.04 15.38 -6.69
N CYS A 92 40.87 14.76 -6.83
CA CYS A 92 40.66 13.61 -7.72
C CYS A 92 39.28 13.66 -8.37
N SER A 93 39.19 13.12 -9.58
CA SER A 93 37.96 13.03 -10.37
C SER A 93 37.99 11.80 -11.25
N ILE A 94 36.83 11.48 -11.82
CA ILE A 94 36.74 10.53 -12.94
C ILE A 94 37.33 11.19 -14.18
N ASN A 95 38.01 10.40 -15.01
CA ASN A 95 38.43 10.83 -16.33
C ASN A 95 37.21 10.90 -17.25
N ALA A 96 36.86 12.10 -17.70
CA ALA A 96 35.70 12.32 -18.58
C ALA A 96 35.79 11.57 -19.93
N ASN A 97 37.00 11.21 -20.37
CA ASN A 97 37.21 10.44 -21.59
C ASN A 97 37.10 8.93 -21.39
N TYR A 98 37.04 8.46 -20.15
CA TYR A 98 36.87 7.04 -19.85
C TYR A 98 35.43 6.61 -20.12
N ARG A 99 35.22 5.60 -20.97
CA ARG A 99 33.88 5.06 -21.24
C ARG A 99 33.46 4.04 -20.19
N TYR A 100 32.33 4.30 -19.55
CA TYR A 100 31.70 3.40 -18.59
C TYR A 100 30.18 3.58 -18.61
N ASN A 101 29.47 2.56 -18.14
CA ASN A 101 28.04 2.60 -17.90
C ASN A 101 27.78 2.71 -16.39
N CYS A 102 26.81 3.54 -16.02
CA CYS A 102 26.41 3.65 -14.63
C CYS A 102 24.95 4.05 -14.52
N ASP A 103 24.17 3.22 -13.82
CA ASP A 103 22.73 3.39 -13.69
C ASP A 103 22.32 4.78 -13.16
N ILE A 104 23.00 5.29 -12.13
CA ILE A 104 22.70 6.62 -11.59
C ILE A 104 23.05 7.76 -12.54
N ILE A 105 24.06 7.59 -13.40
CA ILE A 105 24.40 8.60 -14.43
C ILE A 105 23.32 8.60 -15.50
N ASP A 106 22.87 7.43 -15.93
CA ASP A 106 21.79 7.31 -16.89
C ASP A 106 20.50 7.97 -16.39
N ILE A 107 20.17 7.84 -15.10
CA ILE A 107 19.02 8.53 -14.50
C ILE A 107 19.26 10.04 -14.37
N LYS A 108 20.42 10.49 -13.86
CA LYS A 108 20.71 11.93 -13.66
C LYS A 108 20.81 12.72 -14.95
N THR A 109 21.24 12.09 -16.04
CA THR A 109 21.36 12.72 -17.36
C THR A 109 20.06 12.70 -18.16
N PHE A 110 19.08 11.92 -17.73
CA PHE A 110 17.84 11.75 -18.48
C PHE A 110 16.89 12.93 -18.28
N ASN A 111 16.41 13.49 -19.40
CA ASN A 111 15.49 14.63 -19.40
C ASN A 111 14.08 14.20 -19.83
N LEU A 112 13.17 14.20 -18.86
CA LEU A 112 11.75 13.86 -19.07
C LEU A 112 10.97 14.86 -19.95
N LYS A 113 11.52 16.06 -20.20
CA LYS A 113 10.85 17.10 -21.01
C LYS A 113 10.96 16.87 -22.52
N GLU A 114 11.85 15.99 -22.96
CA GLU A 114 12.03 15.67 -24.37
C GLU A 114 10.98 14.65 -24.84
N ASN A 115 10.86 14.45 -26.15
CA ASN A 115 10.01 13.41 -26.72
C ASN A 115 10.62 12.03 -26.44
N VAL A 116 10.33 11.47 -25.27
CA VAL A 116 10.86 10.18 -24.84
C VAL A 116 9.94 9.04 -25.29
N THR A 117 10.54 7.98 -25.79
CA THR A 117 9.85 6.75 -26.18
C THR A 117 9.59 5.85 -24.98
N ILE A 118 8.51 5.06 -25.03
CA ILE A 118 8.17 4.04 -24.03
C ILE A 118 9.36 3.09 -23.80
N LYS A 119 10.02 2.65 -24.87
CA LYS A 119 11.19 1.77 -24.80
C LYS A 119 12.29 2.35 -23.91
N LYS A 120 12.61 3.64 -24.06
CA LYS A 120 13.67 4.28 -23.26
C LYS A 120 13.28 4.36 -21.78
N LEU A 121 12.02 4.68 -21.48
CA LEU A 121 11.55 4.74 -20.09
C LEU A 121 11.54 3.34 -19.43
N GLU A 122 11.15 2.29 -20.16
CA GLU A 122 11.23 0.91 -19.67
C GLU A 122 12.68 0.46 -19.43
N GLU A 123 13.62 0.88 -20.28
CA GLU A 123 15.05 0.66 -20.05
C GLU A 123 15.55 1.34 -18.76
N LEU A 124 15.05 2.55 -18.45
CA LEU A 124 15.39 3.26 -17.21
C LEU A 124 14.72 2.63 -15.99
N ARG A 125 13.44 2.25 -16.09
CA ARG A 125 12.68 1.55 -15.04
C ARG A 125 13.42 0.30 -14.57
N LYS A 126 13.97 -0.50 -15.50
CA LYS A 126 14.73 -1.73 -15.20
C LYS A 126 16.04 -1.49 -14.43
N LYS A 127 16.55 -0.25 -14.37
CA LYS A 127 17.76 0.07 -13.62
C LYS A 127 17.50 0.15 -12.12
N PHE A 128 16.27 0.46 -11.71
CA PHE A 128 15.87 0.50 -10.30
C PHE A 128 15.65 -0.91 -9.74
N ASN A 129 16.70 -1.51 -9.19
CA ASN A 129 16.62 -2.83 -8.53
C ASN A 129 16.56 -2.72 -6.98
N GLY A 130 16.52 -1.50 -6.46
CA GLY A 130 16.42 -1.18 -5.04
C GLY A 130 16.75 0.29 -4.82
N GLU A 131 16.86 0.69 -3.55
CA GLU A 131 17.30 2.04 -3.16
C GLU A 131 18.77 2.27 -3.52
N PHE A 132 19.18 3.53 -3.67
CA PHE A 132 20.58 3.86 -3.88
C PHE A 132 21.46 3.32 -2.74
N PHE A 133 22.48 2.54 -3.09
CA PHE A 133 23.44 1.98 -2.15
C PHE A 133 22.74 1.11 -1.08
N GLU A 134 21.87 0.21 -1.53
CA GLU A 134 21.02 -0.63 -0.68
C GLU A 134 21.83 -1.43 0.35
N GLY A 135 21.37 -1.43 1.60
CA GLY A 135 21.97 -2.20 2.70
C GLY A 135 23.28 -1.64 3.24
N PHE A 136 23.77 -0.49 2.74
CA PHE A 136 24.95 0.16 3.28
C PHE A 136 24.61 1.19 4.35
N TYR A 137 25.38 1.12 5.44
CA TYR A 137 25.47 2.14 6.47
C TYR A 137 26.91 2.21 6.96
N PHE A 138 27.48 3.42 7.02
CA PHE A 138 28.88 3.60 7.40
C PHE A 138 28.97 4.17 8.81
N LYS A 139 29.41 3.33 9.76
CA LYS A 139 29.62 3.75 11.15
C LYS A 139 30.50 5.01 11.21
N ASN A 140 30.07 5.98 12.02
CA ASN A 140 30.71 7.27 12.28
C ASN A 140 30.86 8.18 11.05
N CYS A 141 30.23 7.89 9.91
CA CYS A 141 30.29 8.73 8.71
C CYS A 141 28.96 9.46 8.48
N ASN A 142 28.53 10.27 9.45
CA ASN A 142 27.22 10.90 9.46
C ASN A 142 26.96 11.73 8.19
N ASP A 143 27.86 12.66 7.86
CA ASP A 143 27.72 13.51 6.66
C ASP A 143 27.59 12.70 5.36
N PHE A 144 28.26 11.54 5.28
CA PHE A 144 28.18 10.67 4.12
C PHE A 144 26.90 9.83 4.11
N ASN A 145 26.45 9.34 5.27
CA ASN A 145 25.17 8.64 5.39
C ASN A 145 24.00 9.58 5.08
N GLU A 146 24.06 10.84 5.50
CA GLU A 146 23.09 11.88 5.12
C GLU A 146 23.07 12.08 3.61
N SER A 147 24.25 12.16 2.97
CA SER A 147 24.33 12.20 1.51
C SER A 147 23.70 10.98 0.85
N ILE A 148 23.86 9.77 1.40
CA ILE A 148 23.19 8.55 0.87
C ILE A 148 21.67 8.70 0.98
N ILE A 149 21.14 9.17 2.12
CA ILE A 149 19.70 9.36 2.32
C ILE A 149 19.14 10.34 1.29
N LEU A 150 19.82 11.48 1.08
CA LEU A 150 19.41 12.48 0.09
C LEU A 150 19.39 11.90 -1.34
N GLU A 151 20.40 11.12 -1.70
CA GLU A 151 20.45 10.47 -3.01
C GLU A 151 19.35 9.40 -3.16
N ARG A 152 19.03 8.64 -2.10
CA ARG A 152 17.90 7.68 -2.11
C ARG A 152 16.58 8.38 -2.39
N SER A 153 16.27 9.45 -1.67
CA SER A 153 15.05 10.25 -1.90
C SER A 153 15.02 10.83 -3.32
N TYR A 154 16.15 11.35 -3.81
CA TYR A 154 16.24 11.86 -5.18
C TYR A 154 15.92 10.78 -6.22
N PHE A 155 16.52 9.60 -6.11
CA PHE A 155 16.32 8.53 -7.08
C PHE A 155 14.92 7.91 -7.01
N GLU A 156 14.31 7.85 -5.82
CA GLU A 156 12.91 7.46 -5.65
C GLU A 156 11.97 8.45 -6.37
N GLU A 157 12.19 9.75 -6.20
CA GLU A 157 11.45 10.78 -6.91
C GLU A 157 11.60 10.65 -8.45
N GLN A 158 12.82 10.39 -8.94
CA GLN A 158 13.02 10.14 -10.37
C GLN A 158 12.30 8.88 -10.86
N LYS A 159 12.30 7.81 -10.04
CA LYS A 159 11.57 6.58 -10.35
C LYS A 159 10.08 6.86 -10.50
N ILE A 160 9.48 7.56 -9.54
CA ILE A 160 8.06 7.95 -9.58
C ILE A 160 7.74 8.74 -10.86
N LYS A 161 8.57 9.74 -11.20
CA LYS A 161 8.38 10.53 -12.44
C LYS A 161 8.44 9.67 -13.71
N ILE A 162 9.38 8.73 -13.78
CA ILE A 162 9.50 7.79 -14.92
C ILE A 162 8.26 6.90 -15.02
N LEU A 163 7.80 6.34 -13.90
CA LEU A 163 6.62 5.49 -13.85
C LEU A 163 5.34 6.25 -14.24
N LEU A 164 5.12 7.45 -13.69
CA LEU A 164 3.97 8.29 -14.05
C LEU A 164 3.98 8.64 -15.55
N LYS A 165 5.15 8.95 -16.11
CA LYS A 165 5.28 9.22 -17.55
C LYS A 165 4.96 7.97 -18.39
N LEU A 166 5.41 6.79 -17.97
CA LEU A 166 5.07 5.52 -18.61
C LEU A 166 3.56 5.27 -18.59
N VAL A 167 2.89 5.48 -17.46
CA VAL A 167 1.43 5.35 -17.35
C VAL A 167 0.76 6.25 -18.37
N SER A 168 1.08 7.55 -18.40
CA SER A 168 0.47 8.48 -19.35
C SER A 168 0.68 8.09 -20.82
N LEU A 169 1.84 7.54 -21.17
CA LEU A 169 2.11 7.07 -22.54
C LEU A 169 1.31 5.80 -22.87
N TYR A 170 1.27 4.82 -21.97
CA TYR A 170 0.48 3.60 -22.17
C TYR A 170 -1.03 3.87 -22.16
N GLU A 171 -1.51 4.88 -21.44
CA GLU A 171 -2.90 5.32 -21.48
C GLU A 171 -3.28 5.85 -22.87
N ILE A 172 -2.41 6.64 -23.51
CA ILE A 172 -2.59 7.14 -24.87
C ILE A 172 -2.67 5.97 -25.87
N GLU A 173 -1.82 4.95 -25.69
CA GLU A 173 -1.85 3.71 -26.49
C GLU A 173 -3.00 2.77 -26.12
N LYS A 174 -3.82 3.12 -25.12
CA LYS A 174 -4.89 2.28 -24.54
C LYS A 174 -4.40 0.92 -24.04
N ASN A 175 -3.12 0.81 -23.69
CA ASN A 175 -2.54 -0.39 -23.11
C ASN A 175 -2.79 -0.41 -21.59
N TYR A 176 -4.04 -0.67 -21.20
CA TYR A 176 -4.47 -0.66 -19.81
C TYR A 176 -3.85 -1.77 -18.96
N GLU A 177 -3.37 -2.85 -19.56
CA GLU A 177 -2.64 -3.90 -18.84
C GLU A 177 -1.30 -3.38 -18.32
N LYS A 178 -0.51 -2.72 -19.18
CA LYS A 178 0.75 -2.09 -18.75
C LYS A 178 0.55 -0.94 -17.78
N CYS A 179 -0.51 -0.15 -17.95
CA CYS A 179 -0.87 0.88 -16.96
C CYS A 179 -1.07 0.26 -15.58
N ASN A 180 -1.84 -0.83 -15.48
CA ASN A 180 -2.10 -1.51 -14.20
C ASN A 180 -0.81 -2.08 -13.57
N GLU A 181 0.08 -2.68 -14.37
CA GLU A 181 1.36 -3.18 -13.87
C GLU A 181 2.20 -2.05 -13.22
N ILE A 182 2.29 -0.90 -13.89
CA ILE A 182 3.08 0.24 -13.42
C ILE A 182 2.41 0.92 -12.23
N LEU A 183 1.08 1.10 -12.25
CA LEU A 183 0.35 1.71 -11.15
C LEU A 183 0.41 0.86 -9.87
N LYS A 184 0.44 -0.47 -9.98
CA LYS A 184 0.70 -1.36 -8.84
C LYS A 184 2.10 -1.19 -8.25
N GLU A 185 3.09 -0.87 -9.09
CA GLU A 185 4.42 -0.52 -8.59
C GLU A 185 4.40 0.84 -7.89
N LEU A 186 3.77 1.84 -8.49
CA LEU A 186 3.63 3.19 -7.92
C LEU A 186 2.94 3.19 -6.56
N ILE A 187 1.80 2.49 -6.40
CA ILE A 187 1.07 2.47 -5.12
C ILE A 187 1.83 1.71 -4.00
N ASN A 188 2.83 0.90 -4.34
CA ASN A 188 3.70 0.31 -3.32
C ASN A 188 4.79 1.30 -2.85
N ILE A 189 5.17 2.26 -3.70
CA ILE A 189 6.11 3.34 -3.37
C ILE A 189 5.38 4.45 -2.62
N GLU A 190 4.18 4.83 -3.09
CA GLU A 190 3.32 5.86 -2.50
C GLU A 190 1.97 5.26 -2.03
N PRO A 191 1.92 4.47 -0.93
CA PRO A 191 0.73 3.76 -0.47
C PRO A 191 -0.49 4.62 -0.11
N TYR A 192 -0.29 5.93 0.04
CA TYR A 192 -1.29 6.88 0.49
C TYR A 192 -1.54 8.00 -0.54
N ASP A 193 -1.04 7.86 -1.76
CA ASP A 193 -1.30 8.83 -2.82
C ASP A 193 -2.68 8.54 -3.46
N GLU A 194 -3.62 9.44 -3.19
CA GLU A 194 -4.98 9.33 -3.69
C GLU A 194 -5.10 9.56 -5.20
N GLU A 195 -4.17 10.31 -5.82
CA GLU A 195 -4.16 10.54 -7.27
C GLU A 195 -3.78 9.23 -7.99
N ILE A 196 -2.78 8.50 -7.48
CA ILE A 196 -2.42 7.17 -7.97
C ILE A 196 -3.59 6.20 -7.79
N ALA A 197 -4.26 6.23 -6.63
CA ALA A 197 -5.43 5.40 -6.37
C ALA A 197 -6.59 5.71 -7.34
N LEU A 198 -6.87 6.98 -7.61
CA LEU A 198 -7.90 7.41 -8.56
C LEU A 198 -7.61 6.89 -9.97
N ARG A 199 -6.37 7.04 -10.45
CA ARG A 199 -5.95 6.52 -11.75
C ARG A 199 -6.10 4.99 -11.83
N ILE A 200 -5.79 4.27 -10.76
CA ILE A 200 -6.02 2.80 -10.71
C ILE A 200 -7.50 2.47 -10.92
N LEU A 201 -8.41 3.19 -10.25
CA LEU A 201 -9.85 2.98 -10.41
C LEU A 201 -10.31 3.27 -11.85
N GLU A 202 -9.83 4.36 -12.46
CA GLU A 202 -10.12 4.69 -13.85
C GLU A 202 -9.63 3.64 -14.83
N ILE A 203 -8.42 3.11 -14.64
CA ILE A 203 -7.86 2.07 -15.51
C ILE A 203 -8.63 0.76 -15.35
N TYR A 204 -9.00 0.35 -14.12
CA TYR A 204 -9.82 -0.83 -13.93
C TYR A 204 -11.20 -0.69 -14.58
N GLU A 205 -11.82 0.50 -14.49
CA GLU A 205 -13.07 0.81 -15.17
C GLU A 205 -12.94 0.73 -16.69
N LYS A 206 -11.94 1.39 -17.27
CA LYS A 206 -11.64 1.35 -18.73
C LYS A 206 -11.35 -0.06 -19.22
N ASN A 207 -10.79 -0.92 -18.37
CA ASN A 207 -10.47 -2.32 -18.68
C ASN A 207 -11.60 -3.31 -18.31
N GLY A 208 -12.78 -2.83 -17.89
CA GLY A 208 -13.93 -3.67 -17.50
C GLY A 208 -13.72 -4.51 -16.23
N LYS A 209 -12.65 -4.27 -15.47
CA LYS A 209 -12.28 -5.02 -14.25
C LYS A 209 -12.91 -4.41 -13.00
N ARG A 210 -14.24 -4.28 -13.02
CA ARG A 210 -15.03 -3.63 -11.96
C ARG A 210 -14.78 -4.23 -10.57
N SER A 211 -14.83 -5.56 -10.43
CA SER A 211 -14.61 -6.22 -9.14
C SER A 211 -13.22 -5.91 -8.58
N SER A 212 -12.21 -5.79 -9.44
CA SER A 212 -10.85 -5.39 -9.02
C SER A 212 -10.79 -3.93 -8.56
N ALA A 213 -11.54 -3.01 -9.18
CA ALA A 213 -11.65 -1.63 -8.72
C ALA A 213 -12.27 -1.53 -7.32
N ILE A 214 -13.35 -2.28 -7.07
CA ILE A 214 -14.04 -2.31 -5.78
C ILE A 214 -13.12 -2.84 -4.68
N LEU A 215 -12.50 -4.01 -4.91
CA LEU A 215 -11.58 -4.62 -3.95
C LEU A 215 -10.36 -3.73 -3.67
N PHE A 216 -9.81 -3.08 -4.70
CA PHE A 216 -8.69 -2.16 -4.55
C PHE A 216 -9.06 -0.96 -3.68
N TYR A 217 -10.19 -0.29 -3.95
CA TYR A 217 -10.62 0.86 -3.14
C TYR A 217 -10.86 0.47 -1.68
N GLU A 218 -11.47 -0.69 -1.42
CA GLU A 218 -11.74 -1.15 -0.05
C GLU A 218 -10.45 -1.43 0.74
N ASP A 219 -9.45 -2.06 0.10
CA ASP A 219 -8.12 -2.24 0.69
C ASP A 219 -7.41 -0.91 0.92
N PHE A 220 -7.44 -0.01 -0.07
CA PHE A 220 -6.86 1.32 0.03
C PHE A 220 -7.50 2.13 1.17
N LYS A 221 -8.83 2.17 1.25
CA LYS A 221 -9.59 2.82 2.33
C LYS A 221 -9.23 2.25 3.70
N LYS A 222 -9.12 0.93 3.81
CA LYS A 222 -8.69 0.27 5.06
C LYS A 222 -7.29 0.73 5.47
N LYS A 223 -6.34 0.80 4.55
CA LYS A 223 -4.97 1.30 4.81
C LYS A 223 -5.00 2.77 5.26
N PHE A 224 -5.71 3.63 4.54
CA PHE A 224 -5.87 5.05 4.87
C PHE A 224 -6.40 5.27 6.28
N MET A 225 -7.49 4.56 6.62
CA MET A 225 -8.09 4.65 7.96
C MET A 225 -7.19 4.07 9.05
N THR A 226 -6.50 2.97 8.77
CA THR A 226 -5.66 2.28 9.77
C THR A 226 -4.38 3.06 10.07
N PHE A 227 -3.69 3.55 9.04
CA PHE A 227 -2.37 4.16 9.18
C PHE A 227 -2.41 5.68 9.31
N LEU A 228 -3.39 6.36 8.70
CA LEU A 228 -3.51 7.81 8.74
C LEU A 228 -4.68 8.31 9.59
N GLY A 229 -5.62 7.44 9.99
CA GLY A 229 -6.77 7.82 10.82
C GLY A 229 -7.79 8.71 10.11
N ILE A 230 -7.69 8.86 8.79
CA ILE A 230 -8.55 9.71 7.96
C ILE A 230 -9.28 8.88 6.90
N GLN A 231 -10.37 9.43 6.38
CA GLN A 231 -11.08 8.86 5.22
C GLN A 231 -10.38 9.29 3.92
N PRO A 232 -10.48 8.49 2.84
CA PRO A 232 -10.16 8.97 1.50
C PRO A 232 -11.01 10.19 1.13
N SER A 233 -10.50 11.01 0.23
CA SER A 233 -11.14 12.19 -0.32
C SER A 233 -12.51 11.88 -0.97
N GLU A 234 -13.35 12.93 -1.02
CA GLU A 234 -14.66 12.87 -1.67
C GLU A 234 -14.55 12.52 -3.17
N GLU A 235 -13.48 12.96 -3.83
CA GLU A 235 -13.24 12.66 -5.25
C GLU A 235 -13.04 11.16 -5.47
N LEU A 236 -12.17 10.53 -4.67
CA LEU A 236 -11.91 9.10 -4.78
C LEU A 236 -13.13 8.26 -4.38
N GLU A 237 -13.86 8.67 -3.34
CA GLU A 237 -15.11 8.01 -2.93
C GLU A 237 -16.20 8.13 -4.00
N LYS A 238 -16.36 9.30 -4.62
CA LYS A 238 -17.30 9.49 -5.74
C LYS A 238 -16.96 8.57 -6.90
N LYS A 239 -15.68 8.44 -7.27
CA LYS A 239 -15.26 7.53 -8.35
C LYS A 239 -15.58 6.07 -8.03
N TYR A 240 -15.35 5.64 -6.79
CA TYR A 240 -15.75 4.31 -6.33
C TYR A 240 -17.27 4.09 -6.45
N LEU A 241 -18.08 5.06 -6.01
CA LEU A 241 -19.54 4.99 -6.09
C LEU A 241 -20.05 4.96 -7.54
N GLU A 242 -19.43 5.69 -8.46
CA GLU A 242 -19.74 5.62 -9.89
C GLU A 242 -19.49 4.22 -10.45
N ILE A 243 -18.32 3.62 -10.15
CA ILE A 243 -17.98 2.26 -10.57
C ILE A 243 -18.95 1.24 -9.95
N LYS A 244 -19.38 1.47 -8.70
CA LYS A 244 -20.35 0.61 -7.99
C LYS A 244 -21.80 0.78 -8.46
N SER A 245 -22.18 1.91 -9.01
CA SER A 245 -23.57 2.18 -9.42
C SER A 245 -23.87 1.87 -10.89
N LYS A 246 -22.86 1.62 -11.73
CA LYS A 246 -23.01 1.35 -13.17
C LYS A 246 -23.82 0.10 -13.58
N ASP A 247 -24.33 -0.68 -12.61
CA ASP A 247 -25.29 -1.79 -12.86
C ASP A 247 -26.71 -1.52 -12.31
N ILE A 248 -26.98 -0.35 -11.70
CA ILE A 248 -28.29 -0.05 -11.08
C ILE A 248 -29.27 0.60 -12.08
N SER A 249 -28.98 0.61 -13.38
CA SER A 249 -29.92 1.07 -14.40
C SER A 249 -30.98 0.00 -14.75
N LYS A 250 -31.68 -0.50 -13.73
CA LYS A 250 -33.03 -1.11 -13.79
C LYS A 250 -33.55 -1.33 -12.37
N GLU A 251 -34.31 -0.36 -11.86
CA GLU A 251 -35.57 -0.49 -11.10
C GLU A 251 -35.79 0.73 -10.18
N LYS A 252 -36.76 1.57 -10.58
CA LYS A 252 -37.38 2.60 -9.75
C LYS A 252 -38.63 1.99 -9.12
N ILE A 253 -38.88 2.15 -7.82
CA ILE A 253 -40.25 2.25 -7.26
C ILE A 253 -40.32 3.25 -6.09
N ASP A 254 -41.41 4.03 -6.12
CA ASP A 254 -41.83 5.18 -5.31
C ASP A 254 -42.48 4.86 -3.93
N ASN A 255 -42.35 5.83 -3.02
CA ASN A 255 -43.28 6.40 -2.00
C ASN A 255 -44.11 5.55 -0.99
N LYS A 256 -43.90 5.91 0.30
CA LYS A 256 -44.84 6.31 1.40
C LYS A 256 -46.05 5.42 1.80
N ASN A 257 -46.13 5.04 3.09
CA ASN A 257 -47.13 5.51 4.09
C ASN A 257 -47.07 4.73 5.44
N LYS A 258 -47.37 5.41 6.57
CA LYS A 258 -47.63 4.87 7.94
C LYS A 258 -49.11 4.49 8.12
N PRO A 259 -49.50 3.59 9.05
CA PRO A 259 -50.06 4.02 10.36
C PRO A 259 -49.85 3.05 11.58
N THR A 260 -50.33 3.50 12.76
CA THR A 260 -50.21 3.01 14.16
C THR A 260 -51.43 2.22 14.72
N PHE A 261 -51.24 1.25 15.64
CA PHE A 261 -51.73 1.15 17.06
C PHE A 261 -51.94 -0.28 17.65
N LYS A 262 -51.69 -0.35 18.98
CA LYS A 262 -51.77 -1.40 20.03
C LYS A 262 -52.88 -2.48 19.99
N ASN A 263 -52.43 -3.74 20.01
CA ASN A 263 -52.72 -4.80 20.99
C ASN A 263 -51.51 -5.75 20.89
N LYS A 264 -50.87 -6.15 22.00
CA LYS A 264 -49.64 -6.94 21.86
C LYS A 264 -49.96 -8.35 21.39
N ASN A 265 -49.80 -8.59 20.10
CA ASN A 265 -49.88 -9.93 19.55
C ASN A 265 -48.77 -10.79 20.18
N GLU A 266 -49.04 -12.08 20.36
CA GLU A 266 -48.01 -13.04 20.75
C GLU A 266 -47.10 -13.31 19.55
N LEU A 267 -45.80 -13.15 19.75
CA LEU A 267 -44.81 -13.46 18.73
C LEU A 267 -44.02 -14.68 19.20
N LEU A 268 -44.45 -15.85 18.73
CA LEU A 268 -43.75 -17.11 18.94
C LEU A 268 -42.58 -17.23 17.95
N LEU A 269 -41.36 -17.43 18.44
CA LEU A 269 -40.15 -17.60 17.66
C LEU A 269 -39.50 -18.94 18.02
N GLU A 270 -39.63 -19.91 17.13
CA GLU A 270 -38.91 -21.19 17.25
C GLU A 270 -37.55 -21.07 16.57
N THR A 271 -36.49 -21.25 17.33
CA THR A 271 -35.10 -21.08 16.90
C THR A 271 -34.28 -22.33 17.12
N HIS A 272 -33.21 -22.50 16.35
CA HIS A 272 -32.33 -23.66 16.43
C HIS A 272 -30.88 -23.24 16.60
N CYS A 273 -30.14 -24.01 17.39
CA CYS A 273 -28.71 -23.86 17.54
C CYS A 273 -27.96 -24.92 16.73
N VAL A 274 -26.91 -24.50 16.02
CA VAL A 274 -25.88 -25.36 15.43
C VAL A 274 -24.53 -24.85 15.91
N GLY A 275 -23.75 -25.75 16.53
CA GLY A 275 -22.50 -25.38 17.19
C GLY A 275 -21.39 -24.99 16.22
N GLU A 276 -20.40 -24.25 16.75
CA GLU A 276 -19.12 -23.83 16.14
C GLU A 276 -19.15 -22.61 15.18
N ILE A 277 -20.32 -22.17 14.71
CA ILE A 277 -20.42 -21.01 13.80
C ILE A 277 -20.73 -19.74 14.60
N GLU A 278 -19.86 -18.74 14.49
CA GLU A 278 -20.06 -17.44 15.12
C GLU A 278 -21.35 -16.76 14.62
N TYR A 279 -22.16 -16.22 15.54
CA TYR A 279 -23.46 -15.58 15.26
C TYR A 279 -24.58 -16.49 14.76
N TYR A 280 -24.41 -17.81 14.74
CA TYR A 280 -25.40 -18.71 14.14
C TYR A 280 -26.79 -18.55 14.76
N TRP A 281 -26.89 -18.65 16.09
CA TRP A 281 -28.20 -18.54 16.75
C TRP A 281 -28.78 -17.12 16.61
N THR A 282 -27.96 -16.07 16.76
CA THR A 282 -28.43 -14.69 16.52
C THR A 282 -28.92 -14.46 15.09
N ASN A 283 -28.30 -15.10 14.09
CA ASN A 283 -28.75 -15.05 12.71
C ASN A 283 -30.11 -15.76 12.56
N ASN A 284 -30.24 -16.98 13.09
CA ASN A 284 -31.48 -17.75 13.02
C ASN A 284 -32.63 -17.06 13.77
N PHE A 285 -32.34 -16.48 14.92
CA PHE A 285 -33.28 -15.65 15.68
C PHE A 285 -33.76 -14.45 14.87
N LEU A 286 -32.83 -13.76 14.18
CA LEU A 286 -33.14 -12.64 13.32
C LEU A 286 -33.96 -13.06 12.10
N ASP A 287 -33.67 -14.21 11.48
CA ASP A 287 -34.50 -14.78 10.40
C ASP A 287 -35.96 -14.96 10.85
N LYS A 288 -36.17 -15.49 12.06
CA LYS A 288 -37.52 -15.70 12.61
C LYS A 288 -38.26 -14.41 12.92
N ILE A 289 -37.54 -13.34 13.28
CA ILE A 289 -38.13 -12.01 13.40
C ILE A 289 -38.53 -11.49 12.01
N LEU A 290 -37.64 -11.61 11.01
CA LEU A 290 -37.87 -11.09 9.65
C LEU A 290 -39.02 -11.78 8.93
N GLU A 291 -39.30 -13.04 9.24
CA GLU A 291 -40.48 -13.77 8.73
C GLU A 291 -41.81 -13.10 9.15
N LYS A 292 -41.83 -12.37 10.27
CA LYS A 292 -43.07 -11.88 10.92
C LYS A 292 -43.12 -10.37 11.08
N ILE A 293 -41.98 -9.70 11.07
CA ILE A 293 -41.83 -8.29 11.41
C ILE A 293 -40.94 -7.57 10.40
N ASN A 294 -41.41 -6.41 9.94
CA ASN A 294 -40.57 -5.48 9.21
C ASN A 294 -39.67 -4.69 10.19
N ILE A 295 -38.40 -5.05 10.28
CA ILE A 295 -37.48 -4.40 11.22
C ILE A 295 -37.19 -2.93 10.91
N SER A 296 -37.55 -2.45 9.72
CA SER A 296 -37.42 -1.03 9.31
C SER A 296 -38.30 -0.11 10.13
N ASP A 297 -39.33 -0.64 10.78
CA ASP A 297 -40.18 0.11 11.70
C ASP A 297 -39.49 0.35 13.05
N TYR A 298 -38.44 -0.43 13.36
CA TYR A 298 -37.78 -0.45 14.67
C TYR A 298 -36.33 0.03 14.63
N LEU A 299 -35.64 -0.11 13.51
CA LEU A 299 -34.22 0.20 13.36
C LEU A 299 -34.00 1.19 12.21
N ASN A 300 -32.97 2.03 12.33
CA ASN A 300 -32.57 2.89 11.23
C ASN A 300 -31.71 2.14 10.20
N GLU A 301 -31.54 2.71 9.00
CA GLU A 301 -30.78 2.07 7.90
C GLU A 301 -29.35 1.66 8.30
N LYS A 302 -28.66 2.43 9.15
CA LYS A 302 -27.30 2.09 9.61
C LYS A 302 -27.33 0.88 10.54
N GLU A 303 -28.33 0.77 11.40
CA GLU A 303 -28.52 -0.36 12.31
C GLU A 303 -28.88 -1.64 11.55
N ILE A 304 -29.77 -1.55 10.57
CA ILE A 304 -30.17 -2.68 9.70
C ILE A 304 -28.96 -3.16 8.89
N LYS A 305 -28.19 -2.23 8.35
CA LYS A 305 -26.96 -2.52 7.61
C LYS A 305 -25.91 -3.23 8.47
N ASP A 306 -25.75 -2.82 9.72
CA ASP A 306 -24.83 -3.48 10.66
C ASP A 306 -25.34 -4.90 11.04
N LEU A 307 -26.66 -5.13 11.13
CA LEU A 307 -27.22 -6.48 11.27
C LEU A 307 -27.06 -7.33 9.99
N GLY A 308 -27.01 -6.69 8.82
CA GLY A 308 -26.68 -7.33 7.54
C GLY A 308 -25.32 -8.02 7.51
N TYR A 309 -24.43 -7.72 8.46
CA TYR A 309 -23.18 -8.45 8.65
C TYR A 309 -23.39 -9.90 9.11
N ILE A 310 -24.42 -10.15 9.93
CA ILE A 310 -24.71 -11.48 10.46
C ILE A 310 -25.87 -12.17 9.74
N ASN A 311 -26.72 -11.43 9.03
CA ASN A 311 -27.93 -11.96 8.39
C ASN A 311 -28.06 -11.50 6.94
N ILE A 312 -28.11 -12.47 6.03
CA ILE A 312 -28.09 -12.23 4.59
C ILE A 312 -29.37 -11.57 4.05
N ASN A 313 -30.50 -11.73 4.73
CA ASN A 313 -31.77 -11.10 4.33
C ASN A 313 -31.76 -9.59 4.58
N LEU A 314 -30.83 -9.11 5.42
CA LEU A 314 -30.59 -7.69 5.70
C LEU A 314 -29.33 -7.16 5.03
N PHE A 315 -28.63 -8.03 4.29
CA PHE A 315 -27.43 -7.65 3.59
C PHE A 315 -27.81 -6.62 2.52
N THR A 316 -27.21 -5.45 2.63
CA THR A 316 -27.18 -4.47 1.56
C THR A 316 -25.79 -4.53 0.95
N ASP A 317 -25.66 -4.27 -0.36
CA ASP A 317 -24.40 -4.35 -1.13
C ASP A 317 -23.26 -3.43 -0.64
N THR A 318 -23.40 -2.86 0.55
CA THR A 318 -22.53 -1.85 1.14
C THR A 318 -21.97 -2.26 2.51
N LEU A 319 -21.66 -3.52 2.81
CA LEU A 319 -20.88 -3.82 4.03
C LEU A 319 -19.44 -3.27 3.90
N SER A 320 -19.26 -1.98 4.21
CA SER A 320 -17.98 -1.28 4.05
C SER A 320 -17.11 -1.28 5.32
N LEU A 321 -17.59 -1.84 6.43
CA LEU A 321 -16.83 -2.06 7.66
C LEU A 321 -17.40 -3.29 8.39
N ILE A 322 -16.54 -4.15 8.96
CA ILE A 322 -16.99 -5.19 9.91
C ILE A 322 -17.46 -4.46 11.18
N PRO A 323 -18.76 -4.47 11.52
CA PRO A 323 -19.23 -3.80 12.73
C PRO A 323 -18.64 -4.49 13.96
N PRO A 324 -18.15 -3.75 14.97
CA PRO A 324 -17.69 -4.34 16.22
C PRO A 324 -18.76 -5.23 16.83
N LYS A 325 -18.38 -6.39 17.40
CA LYS A 325 -19.34 -7.36 17.95
C LYS A 325 -20.34 -6.75 18.94
N VAL A 326 -19.85 -5.85 19.79
CA VAL A 326 -20.67 -5.10 20.76
C VAL A 326 -21.75 -4.24 20.10
N ARG A 327 -21.48 -3.71 18.91
CA ARG A 327 -22.46 -2.89 18.16
C ARG A 327 -23.61 -3.76 17.67
N ILE A 328 -23.31 -4.94 17.11
CA ILE A 328 -24.32 -5.90 16.67
C ILE A 328 -25.21 -6.32 17.84
N ILE A 329 -24.61 -6.67 18.98
CA ILE A 329 -25.32 -7.03 20.21
C ILE A 329 -26.24 -5.89 20.69
N ASN A 330 -25.73 -4.65 20.73
CA ASN A 330 -26.53 -3.49 21.15
C ASN A 330 -27.71 -3.21 20.22
N ILE A 331 -27.54 -3.39 18.91
CA ILE A 331 -28.62 -3.22 17.95
C ILE A 331 -29.70 -4.30 18.15
N LEU A 332 -29.30 -5.56 18.33
CA LEU A 332 -30.23 -6.66 18.61
C LEU A 332 -31.00 -6.43 19.92
N LEU A 333 -30.33 -6.00 21.00
CA LEU A 333 -30.98 -5.68 22.28
C LEU A 333 -31.98 -4.51 22.12
N LYS A 334 -31.61 -3.46 21.37
CA LYS A 334 -32.49 -2.33 21.08
C LYS A 334 -33.72 -2.76 20.27
N LEU A 335 -33.55 -3.63 19.27
CA LEU A 335 -34.67 -4.19 18.51
C LEU A 335 -35.62 -4.92 19.45
N LEU A 336 -35.07 -5.76 20.32
CA LEU A 336 -35.85 -6.55 21.27
C LEU A 336 -36.62 -5.70 22.28
N GLU A 337 -36.01 -4.66 22.84
CA GLU A 337 -36.70 -3.73 23.73
C GLU A 337 -37.93 -3.10 23.06
N LYS A 338 -37.82 -2.73 21.79
CA LYS A 338 -38.93 -2.17 21.03
C LYS A 338 -40.00 -3.21 20.70
N LEU A 339 -39.59 -4.42 20.32
CA LEU A 339 -40.53 -5.52 20.07
C LEU A 339 -41.24 -5.93 21.35
N ALA A 340 -40.53 -6.03 22.47
CA ALA A 340 -41.12 -6.30 23.78
C ALA A 340 -42.05 -5.18 24.24
N ALA A 341 -41.96 -3.96 23.68
CA ALA A 341 -42.92 -2.88 23.92
C ALA A 341 -44.21 -3.02 23.09
N GLU A 342 -44.27 -3.92 22.11
CA GLU A 342 -45.38 -4.11 21.18
C GLU A 342 -45.90 -5.55 21.06
N TYR A 343 -45.15 -6.55 21.51
CA TYR A 343 -45.50 -7.97 21.43
C TYR A 343 -45.19 -8.68 22.73
N ASN A 344 -45.92 -9.75 23.00
CA ASN A 344 -45.50 -10.74 23.99
C ASN A 344 -44.62 -11.75 23.27
N LEU A 345 -43.31 -11.59 23.40
CA LEU A 345 -42.34 -12.45 22.75
C LEU A 345 -42.27 -13.79 23.50
N ILE A 346 -42.32 -14.90 22.77
CA ILE A 346 -42.12 -16.26 23.31
C ILE A 346 -41.07 -16.93 22.44
N ILE A 347 -39.95 -17.33 23.03
CA ILE A 347 -38.81 -17.87 22.27
C ILE A 347 -38.56 -19.30 22.73
N GLU A 348 -38.62 -20.22 21.77
CA GLU A 348 -38.30 -21.63 21.95
C GLU A 348 -36.93 -21.90 21.30
N ILE A 349 -35.98 -22.42 22.09
CA ILE A 349 -34.58 -22.60 21.65
C ILE A 349 -34.26 -24.08 21.59
N ILE A 350 -34.27 -24.64 20.37
CA ILE A 350 -33.99 -26.05 20.13
C ILE A 350 -32.48 -26.29 20.11
N ARG A 351 -32.02 -27.23 20.97
CA ARG A 351 -30.61 -27.63 21.17
C ARG A 351 -29.74 -26.52 21.76
N ILE A 352 -30.23 -25.84 22.79
CA ILE A 352 -29.52 -24.73 23.47
C ILE A 352 -28.09 -25.08 23.90
N GLU A 353 -27.79 -26.36 24.17
CA GLU A 353 -26.45 -26.85 24.48
C GLU A 353 -25.42 -26.64 23.36
N LYS A 354 -25.88 -26.38 22.13
CA LYS A 354 -25.06 -26.11 20.94
C LYS A 354 -24.97 -24.64 20.56
N ILE A 355 -25.36 -23.70 21.43
CA ILE A 355 -25.28 -22.27 21.13
C ILE A 355 -23.83 -21.78 20.97
N ASP A 356 -23.58 -20.88 20.01
CA ASP A 356 -22.26 -20.28 19.83
C ASP A 356 -21.92 -19.27 20.93
N TYR A 357 -20.62 -19.03 21.15
CA TYR A 357 -20.14 -18.20 22.25
C TYR A 357 -20.70 -16.78 22.25
N ILE A 358 -20.81 -16.13 21.08
CA ILE A 358 -21.31 -14.76 20.99
C ILE A 358 -22.83 -14.71 21.22
N SER A 359 -23.57 -15.63 20.61
CA SER A 359 -25.01 -15.77 20.85
C SER A 359 -25.33 -16.09 22.31
N LYS A 360 -24.47 -16.85 23.01
CA LYS A 360 -24.62 -17.12 24.44
C LYS A 360 -24.53 -15.85 25.28
N ILE A 361 -23.54 -14.99 25.03
CA ILE A 361 -23.41 -13.69 25.71
C ILE A 361 -24.66 -12.84 25.50
N PHE A 362 -25.15 -12.79 24.26
CA PHE A 362 -26.37 -12.06 23.93
C PHE A 362 -27.60 -12.64 24.65
N LEU A 363 -27.76 -13.96 24.70
CA LEU A 363 -28.86 -14.63 25.41
C LEU A 363 -28.81 -14.38 26.93
N GLU A 364 -27.63 -14.34 27.54
CA GLU A 364 -27.47 -14.01 28.97
C GLU A 364 -27.85 -12.57 29.27
N GLU A 365 -27.40 -11.61 28.46
CA GLU A 365 -27.79 -10.20 28.57
C GLU A 365 -29.28 -9.99 28.34
N PHE A 366 -29.88 -10.79 27.46
CA PHE A 366 -31.30 -10.77 27.19
C PHE A 366 -32.14 -11.31 28.35
N LYS A 367 -31.72 -12.41 28.98
CA LYS A 367 -32.34 -12.97 30.19
C LYS A 367 -32.32 -11.98 31.37
N ARG A 368 -31.24 -11.21 31.52
CA ARG A 368 -31.08 -10.23 32.61
C ARG A 368 -32.07 -9.06 32.59
N ARG A 369 -32.69 -8.77 31.45
CA ARG A 369 -33.57 -7.60 31.29
C ARG A 369 -35.07 -7.93 31.45
N ASP A 370 -35.42 -9.13 31.91
CA ASP A 370 -36.77 -9.58 32.29
C ASP A 370 -37.87 -9.37 31.22
N PHE A 371 -37.51 -9.32 29.94
CA PHE A 371 -38.47 -8.96 28.89
C PHE A 371 -39.40 -10.11 28.44
N ILE A 372 -39.14 -11.39 28.78
CA ILE A 372 -39.71 -12.56 28.05
C ILE A 372 -39.79 -13.86 28.87
N VAL A 373 -40.70 -14.76 28.48
CA VAL A 373 -40.73 -16.20 28.84
C VAL A 373 -39.93 -17.02 27.81
N ILE A 374 -38.81 -17.61 28.22
CA ILE A 374 -38.01 -18.54 27.41
C ILE A 374 -38.46 -19.97 27.73
N LYS A 375 -38.72 -20.76 26.68
CA LYS A 375 -38.92 -22.21 26.80
C LYS A 375 -37.67 -22.90 26.27
N GLU A 376 -36.98 -23.59 27.16
CA GLU A 376 -35.77 -24.39 26.87
C GLU A 376 -36.12 -25.82 26.49
#